data_AF-A0AB34C5J8-F1
#
_entry.id   AF-A0AB34C5J8-F1
#
_cell.length_a   1.000
_cell.length_b   1.000
_cell.length_c   1.000
_cell.angle_alpha   90.00
_cell.angle_beta   90.00
_cell.angle_gamma   90.00
#
_symmetry.space_group_name_H-M   'P 1'
#
loop_
_entity.id
_entity.type
_entity.pdbx_description
1 polymer ?
#
loop_
_entity_poly.entity_id
_entity_poly.type
_entity_poly.pdbx_seq_one_letter_code
_entity_poly.pdbx_strand_id
1 'polypeptide(L)'
;MSTLDATTISGLPVGSDISGTELVPVVQGGGTKRVTASQLRAGLAKSGNNNDITQLSGLTVSLAIAYGGTGATTQAGARTALGLGALATLSVATVATGGTGASTAPQARTNLGALGAGDYGIGGVSIGEPGNLNSLSLTEFFNTTAATTNVPIGAGTAAGQGYGIHNQHPNSAYSSQIWTQLTSTRTFIRVKNAGTPTAWSEFAFLNSPTFTTSLAVQGPVLVGQYLLASLPSASGFSGYEIDVTNATGGSKRCRSNGSVWQILNTTTTVS
;
A
#
# COMPACT_ATOMS: atom_id res chain seq x y z
N MET A 1 -42.63 25.29 75.86
CA MET A 1 -41.66 24.36 75.22
C MET A 1 -42.32 23.00 75.24
N SER A 2 -42.63 22.37 74.11
CA SER A 2 -41.66 21.99 73.09
C SER A 2 -42.20 22.23 71.68
N THR A 3 -41.41 22.95 70.90
CA THR A 3 -41.50 23.07 69.45
C THR A 3 -41.32 21.68 68.85
N LEU A 4 -42.37 21.11 68.26
CA LEU A 4 -42.25 19.94 67.38
C LEU A 4 -41.48 20.40 66.14
N ASP A 5 -40.17 20.25 66.23
CA ASP A 5 -39.23 20.50 65.16
C ASP A 5 -39.55 19.55 64.00
N ALA A 6 -39.58 20.08 62.78
CA ALA A 6 -39.93 19.30 61.61
C ALA A 6 -38.88 18.19 61.43
N THR A 7 -39.24 16.95 61.75
CA THR A 7 -38.34 15.81 61.63
C THR A 7 -37.83 15.75 60.20
N THR A 8 -36.52 15.97 60.02
CA THR A 8 -35.86 15.76 58.74
C THR A 8 -36.03 14.29 58.34
N ILE A 9 -35.99 14.00 57.04
CA ILE A 9 -36.24 12.67 56.48
C ILE A 9 -35.42 11.55 57.16
N SER A 10 -34.27 11.88 57.76
CA SER A 10 -33.40 10.93 58.49
C SER A 10 -33.96 10.46 59.85
N GLY A 11 -35.06 11.03 60.35
CA GLY A 11 -35.73 10.59 61.58
C GLY A 11 -36.91 9.64 61.33
N LEU A 12 -37.15 9.25 60.08
CA LEU A 12 -38.16 8.24 59.76
C LEU A 12 -37.58 6.82 59.99
N PRO A 13 -38.38 5.87 60.52
CA PRO A 13 -37.94 4.50 60.74
C PRO A 13 -37.50 3.85 59.42
N VAL A 14 -36.46 3.01 59.48
CA VAL A 14 -35.99 2.26 58.30
C VAL A 14 -37.07 1.30 57.82
N GLY A 15 -37.13 1.05 56.51
CA GLY A 15 -38.28 0.37 55.88
C GLY A 15 -38.60 -1.03 56.39
N SER A 16 -37.68 -1.70 57.09
CA SER A 16 -37.89 -2.98 57.77
C SER A 16 -38.81 -2.88 58.99
N ASP A 17 -38.93 -1.70 59.61
CA ASP A 17 -39.60 -1.50 60.89
C ASP A 17 -41.09 -1.12 60.73
N ILE A 18 -41.57 -1.02 59.48
CA ILE A 18 -42.96 -0.65 59.15
C ILE A 18 -43.70 -1.88 58.61
N SER A 19 -44.13 -2.78 59.51
CA SER A 19 -44.93 -3.96 59.18
C SER A 19 -46.33 -3.89 59.80
N GLY A 20 -47.36 -4.25 59.02
CA GLY A 20 -48.76 -4.32 59.48
C GLY A 20 -49.75 -3.39 58.76
N THR A 21 -51.05 -3.71 58.87
CA THR A 21 -52.20 -2.96 58.34
C THR A 21 -52.47 -1.65 59.10
N GLU A 22 -51.66 -1.35 60.11
CA GLU A 22 -51.87 -0.25 61.03
C GLU A 22 -51.50 1.10 60.41
N LEU A 23 -52.36 2.07 60.65
CA LEU A 23 -52.27 3.40 60.09
C LEU A 23 -51.14 4.18 60.78
N VAL A 24 -50.01 4.32 60.11
CA VAL A 24 -48.87 5.14 60.56
C VAL A 24 -49.34 6.61 60.59
N PRO A 25 -49.21 7.32 61.72
CA PRO A 25 -49.45 8.75 61.77
C PRO A 25 -48.36 9.46 60.98
N VAL A 26 -48.75 10.13 59.89
CA VAL A 26 -47.87 10.90 59.02
C VAL A 26 -48.39 12.34 59.01
N VAL A 27 -47.50 13.29 59.25
CA VAL A 27 -47.83 14.71 59.16
C VAL A 27 -47.54 15.18 57.73
N GLN A 28 -48.58 15.61 57.00
CA GLN A 28 -48.45 16.22 55.67
C GLN A 28 -49.23 17.53 55.63
N GLY A 29 -48.58 18.61 55.20
CA GLY A 29 -49.21 19.93 55.08
C GLY A 29 -49.74 20.49 56.41
N GLY A 30 -49.08 20.18 57.53
CA GLY A 30 -49.46 20.67 58.87
C GLY A 30 -50.59 19.88 59.55
N GLY A 31 -51.13 18.83 58.93
CA GLY A 31 -52.14 17.96 59.54
C GLY A 31 -51.66 16.51 59.70
N THR A 32 -52.04 15.87 60.81
CA THR A 32 -51.76 14.45 61.06
C THR A 32 -52.79 13.59 60.32
N LYS A 33 -52.32 12.78 59.38
CA LYS A 33 -53.14 11.78 58.66
C LYS A 33 -52.66 10.38 58.98
N ARG A 34 -53.59 9.45 58.97
CA ARG A 34 -53.36 8.03 59.20
C ARG A 34 -53.28 7.33 57.84
N VAL A 35 -52.11 6.79 57.49
CA VAL A 35 -51.88 6.13 56.19
C VAL A 35 -51.34 4.72 56.39
N THR A 36 -51.70 3.79 55.51
CA THR A 36 -51.12 2.44 55.54
C THR A 36 -49.62 2.47 55.23
N ALA A 37 -48.88 1.48 55.70
CA ALA A 37 -47.47 1.29 55.36
C ALA A 37 -47.21 1.24 53.84
N SER A 38 -48.19 0.75 53.06
CA SER A 38 -48.13 0.75 51.59
C SER A 38 -48.24 2.16 51.01
N GLN A 39 -49.15 2.98 51.53
CA GLN A 39 -49.33 4.36 51.10
C GLN A 39 -48.13 5.25 51.48
N LEU A 40 -47.54 5.02 52.66
CA LEU A 40 -46.32 5.72 53.09
C LEU A 40 -45.12 5.40 52.18
N ARG A 41 -44.86 4.11 51.92
CA ARG A 41 -43.76 3.68 51.02
C ARG A 41 -43.94 4.20 49.59
N ALA A 42 -45.17 4.16 49.07
CA ALA A 42 -45.48 4.72 47.75
C ALA A 42 -45.29 6.25 47.69
N GLY A 43 -45.53 6.95 48.79
CA GLY A 43 -45.33 8.40 48.89
C GLY A 43 -43.87 8.82 48.96
N LEU A 44 -43.03 8.09 49.70
CA LEU A 44 -41.61 8.41 49.88
C LEU A 44 -40.82 8.37 48.56
N ALA A 45 -41.06 7.36 47.73
CA ALA A 45 -40.41 7.24 46.41
C ALA A 45 -40.88 8.31 45.40
N LYS A 46 -42.04 8.94 45.63
CA LYS A 46 -42.68 9.89 44.69
C LYS A 46 -42.28 11.35 44.93
N SER A 47 -41.79 11.70 46.13
CA SER A 47 -41.59 13.11 46.52
C SER A 47 -40.16 13.47 46.97
N GLY A 48 -39.20 12.53 46.99
CA GLY A 48 -37.83 12.78 47.44
C GLY A 48 -36.79 12.86 46.32
N ASN A 49 -35.62 13.46 46.61
CA ASN A 49 -34.45 13.47 45.71
C ASN A 49 -33.81 12.08 45.52
N ASN A 50 -34.35 11.01 46.13
CA ASN A 50 -33.92 9.61 45.99
C ASN A 50 -32.40 9.39 46.08
N ASN A 51 -31.70 10.22 46.88
CA ASN A 51 -30.25 10.22 47.03
C ASN A 51 -29.73 9.09 47.95
N ASP A 52 -30.63 8.39 48.62
CA ASP A 52 -30.40 7.23 49.48
C ASP A 52 -30.52 5.88 48.74
N ILE A 53 -31.00 5.88 47.49
CA ILE A 53 -31.09 4.66 46.68
C ILE A 53 -29.67 4.25 46.24
N THR A 54 -29.14 3.21 46.87
CA THR A 54 -27.84 2.64 46.51
C THR A 54 -27.94 1.59 45.41
N GLN A 55 -29.07 0.87 45.30
CA GLN A 55 -29.29 -0.19 44.30
C GLN A 55 -30.79 -0.34 43.92
N LEU A 56 -31.04 -0.79 42.68
CA LEU A 56 -32.37 -1.12 42.15
C LEU A 56 -32.37 -2.57 41.61
N SER A 57 -32.63 -3.56 42.47
CA SER A 57 -32.46 -4.99 42.15
C SER A 57 -33.65 -5.66 41.42
N GLY A 58 -34.76 -4.94 41.20
CA GLY A 58 -36.01 -5.51 40.67
C GLY A 58 -36.37 -5.13 39.23
N LEU A 59 -35.45 -4.55 38.46
CA LEU A 59 -35.78 -4.01 37.15
C LEU A 59 -35.82 -5.12 36.07
N THR A 60 -37.02 -5.47 35.61
CA THR A 60 -37.22 -6.45 34.52
C THR A 60 -37.33 -5.81 33.12
N VAL A 61 -37.41 -4.48 33.05
CA VAL A 61 -37.51 -3.69 31.81
C VAL A 61 -36.48 -2.57 31.83
N SER A 62 -35.73 -2.37 30.75
CA SER A 62 -34.72 -1.31 30.66
C SER A 62 -35.27 0.07 30.98
N LEU A 63 -34.47 0.89 31.67
CA LEU A 63 -34.85 2.26 32.01
C LEU A 63 -34.90 3.14 30.75
N ALA A 64 -35.99 3.90 30.58
CA ALA A 64 -36.11 4.85 29.47
C ALA A 64 -35.08 5.99 29.59
N ILE A 65 -34.71 6.59 28.46
CA ILE A 65 -33.68 7.66 28.39
C ILE A 65 -33.98 8.81 29.36
N ALA A 66 -35.26 9.21 29.45
CA ALA A 66 -35.76 10.26 30.35
C ALA A 66 -35.39 10.06 31.84
N TYR A 67 -35.14 8.82 32.25
CA TYR A 67 -34.85 8.45 33.64
C TYR A 67 -33.42 7.94 33.83
N GLY A 68 -32.61 7.88 32.77
CA GLY A 68 -31.25 7.31 32.78
C GLY A 68 -30.16 8.18 33.41
N GLY A 69 -30.51 9.09 34.33
CA GLY A 69 -29.56 9.94 35.05
C GLY A 69 -28.92 11.08 34.24
N THR A 70 -29.09 11.11 32.92
CA THR A 70 -28.57 12.20 32.04
C THR A 70 -29.50 13.42 31.97
N GLY A 71 -30.73 13.30 32.48
CA GLY A 71 -31.78 14.32 32.35
C GLY A 71 -32.31 14.52 30.93
N ALA A 72 -31.84 13.75 29.95
CA ALA A 72 -32.25 13.86 28.55
C ALA A 72 -33.45 12.96 28.24
N THR A 73 -34.34 13.39 27.35
CA THR A 73 -35.47 12.58 26.84
C THR A 73 -35.22 12.00 25.45
N THR A 74 -34.09 12.33 24.83
CA THR A 74 -33.70 11.88 23.48
C THR A 74 -32.32 11.23 23.51
N GLN A 75 -32.06 10.31 22.57
CA GLN A 75 -30.74 9.66 22.45
C GLN A 75 -29.62 10.68 22.21
N ALA A 76 -29.89 11.73 21.42
CA ALA A 76 -28.94 12.80 21.15
C ALA A 76 -28.60 13.57 22.42
N GLY A 77 -29.61 13.96 23.22
CA GLY A 77 -29.38 14.64 24.49
C GLY A 77 -28.59 13.78 25.49
N ALA A 78 -28.87 12.47 25.55
CA ALA A 78 -28.14 11.56 26.43
C ALA A 78 -26.65 11.46 26.05
N ARG A 79 -26.34 11.38 24.75
CA ARG A 79 -24.94 11.40 24.26
C ARG A 79 -24.23 12.70 24.61
N THR A 80 -24.90 13.85 24.42
CA THR A 80 -24.35 15.16 24.77
C THR A 80 -24.06 15.27 26.27
N ALA A 81 -24.99 14.81 27.12
CA ALA A 81 -24.83 14.83 28.58
C ALA A 81 -23.67 13.95 29.07
N LEU A 82 -23.37 12.85 28.35
CA LEU A 82 -22.23 11.98 28.61
C LEU A 82 -20.91 12.49 28.00
N GLY A 83 -20.91 13.63 27.31
CA GLY A 83 -19.71 14.18 26.64
C GLY A 83 -19.27 13.36 25.41
N LEU A 84 -20.17 12.57 24.83
CA LEU A 84 -19.86 11.74 23.67
C LEU A 84 -19.92 12.58 22.39
N GLY A 85 -18.88 12.47 21.54
CA GLY A 85 -18.80 13.16 20.25
C GLY A 85 -19.60 12.49 19.13
N ALA A 86 -19.48 13.05 17.91
CA ALA A 86 -20.19 12.57 16.72
C ALA A 86 -19.88 11.12 16.33
N LEU A 87 -18.74 10.56 16.75
CA LEU A 87 -18.40 9.15 16.51
C LEU A 87 -19.36 8.17 17.20
N ALA A 88 -20.05 8.60 18.26
CA ALA A 88 -20.94 7.74 19.04
C ALA A 88 -22.20 7.25 18.28
N THR A 89 -22.45 7.74 17.07
CA THR A 89 -23.57 7.29 16.22
C THR A 89 -23.13 6.49 14.99
N LEU A 90 -21.84 6.32 14.76
CA LEU A 90 -21.33 5.65 13.57
C LEU A 90 -21.10 4.17 13.84
N SER A 91 -21.64 3.30 12.99
CA SER A 91 -21.37 1.86 13.05
C SER A 91 -19.96 1.50 12.57
N VAL A 92 -19.38 2.33 11.69
CA VAL A 92 -18.04 2.18 11.11
C VAL A 92 -17.37 3.55 11.00
N ALA A 93 -16.08 3.62 11.32
CA ALA A 93 -15.29 4.83 11.08
C ALA A 93 -14.93 4.93 9.59
N THR A 94 -15.38 6.01 8.94
CA THR A 94 -14.97 6.34 7.56
C THR A 94 -13.60 7.02 7.55
N VAL A 95 -13.03 7.24 6.36
CA VAL A 95 -11.79 8.03 6.22
C VAL A 95 -11.92 9.41 6.88
N ALA A 96 -13.04 10.09 6.66
CA ALA A 96 -13.32 11.44 7.21
C ALA A 96 -13.36 11.48 8.74
N THR A 97 -13.67 10.35 9.39
CA THR A 97 -13.80 10.25 10.86
C THR A 97 -12.70 9.37 11.47
N GLY A 98 -11.73 8.93 10.68
CA GLY A 98 -10.71 7.94 11.06
C GLY A 98 -9.51 8.51 11.80
N GLY A 99 -9.60 9.72 12.36
CA GLY A 99 -8.53 10.33 13.16
C GLY A 99 -7.33 10.87 12.38
N THR A 100 -7.28 10.68 11.06
CA THR A 100 -6.17 11.18 10.21
C THR A 100 -6.33 12.63 9.79
N GLY A 101 -7.50 13.26 10.02
CA GLY A 101 -7.81 14.61 9.54
C GLY A 101 -8.02 14.71 8.03
N ALA A 102 -8.11 13.59 7.32
CA ALA A 102 -8.29 13.52 5.88
C ALA A 102 -9.73 13.18 5.49
N SER A 103 -10.23 13.75 4.39
CA SER A 103 -11.53 13.38 3.80
C SER A 103 -11.41 12.42 2.60
N THR A 104 -10.19 12.14 2.14
CA THR A 104 -9.91 11.24 1.02
C THR A 104 -8.88 10.17 1.41
N ALA A 105 -8.98 8.98 0.81
CA ALA A 105 -8.05 7.89 1.11
C ALA A 105 -6.58 8.24 0.80
N PRO A 106 -6.23 8.94 -0.31
CA PRO A 106 -4.85 9.38 -0.56
C PRO A 106 -4.31 10.27 0.56
N GLN A 107 -5.07 11.29 0.99
CA GLN A 107 -4.62 12.19 2.05
C GLN A 107 -4.48 11.46 3.39
N ALA A 108 -5.38 10.52 3.68
CA ALA A 108 -5.30 9.72 4.90
C ALA A 108 -4.02 8.88 4.95
N ARG A 109 -3.63 8.29 3.82
CA ARG A 109 -2.36 7.56 3.70
C ARG A 109 -1.16 8.48 3.89
N THR A 110 -1.17 9.66 3.27
CA THR A 110 -0.12 10.69 3.48
C THR A 110 0.03 11.06 4.95
N ASN A 111 -1.07 11.32 5.66
CA ASN A 111 -1.04 11.72 7.06
C ASN A 111 -0.56 10.60 8.00
N LEU A 112 -0.75 9.33 7.61
CA LEU A 112 -0.22 8.17 8.33
C LEU A 112 1.21 7.78 7.93
N GLY A 113 1.76 8.36 6.87
CA GLY A 113 3.00 7.89 6.25
C GLY A 113 2.87 6.49 5.62
N ALA A 114 1.65 6.08 5.28
CA ALA A 114 1.37 4.80 4.65
C ALA A 114 1.52 4.90 3.12
N LEU A 115 2.05 3.85 2.49
CA LEU A 115 2.16 3.78 1.04
C LEU A 115 0.80 3.49 0.40
N GLY A 116 0.49 4.18 -0.69
CA GLY A 116 -0.59 3.86 -1.61
C GLY A 116 -0.20 2.78 -2.61
N ALA A 117 -1.21 2.18 -3.25
CA ALA A 117 -0.97 1.34 -4.43
C ALA A 117 -0.29 2.19 -5.52
N GLY A 118 0.86 1.73 -6.00
CA GLY A 118 1.68 2.45 -6.99
C GLY A 118 2.84 3.25 -6.38
N ASP A 119 2.86 3.48 -5.06
CA ASP A 119 3.99 4.14 -4.43
C ASP A 119 5.20 3.20 -4.37
N TYR A 120 6.35 3.69 -4.85
CA TYR A 120 7.63 2.97 -4.86
C TYR A 120 7.57 1.55 -5.44
N GLY A 121 6.65 1.30 -6.38
CA GLY A 121 6.48 -0.03 -7.00
C GLY A 121 5.88 -1.10 -6.09
N ILE A 122 5.42 -0.77 -4.88
CA ILE A 122 4.71 -1.72 -4.00
C ILE A 122 3.22 -1.71 -4.36
N GLY A 123 2.69 -2.90 -4.69
CA GLY A 123 1.29 -3.09 -5.09
C GLY A 123 0.99 -2.87 -6.57
N GLY A 124 1.99 -3.00 -7.45
CA GLY A 124 1.83 -2.84 -8.90
C GLY A 124 0.77 -3.79 -9.48
N VAL A 125 -0.44 -3.25 -9.71
CA VAL A 125 -1.26 -3.66 -10.85
C VAL A 125 -0.39 -3.44 -12.08
N SER A 126 -0.32 -4.43 -12.97
CA SER A 126 0.35 -4.30 -14.27
C SER A 126 -0.03 -2.98 -14.95
N ILE A 127 0.85 -1.98 -14.93
CA ILE A 127 0.64 -0.73 -15.67
C ILE A 127 0.97 -1.05 -17.12
N GLY A 128 -0.03 -1.57 -17.83
CA GLY A 128 0.02 -1.61 -19.28
C GLY A 128 0.14 -0.19 -19.77
N GLU A 129 1.29 0.16 -20.34
CA GLU A 129 1.48 1.45 -21.02
C GLU A 129 1.07 1.30 -22.48
N PRO A 130 -0.16 1.61 -22.92
CA PRO A 130 -0.40 1.90 -24.33
C PRO A 130 0.25 3.22 -24.77
N GLY A 131 0.86 3.97 -23.84
CA GLY A 131 1.41 5.31 -24.03
C GLY A 131 2.89 5.37 -24.43
N ASN A 132 3.63 6.29 -23.81
CA ASN A 132 5.00 6.65 -24.20
C ASN A 132 5.94 6.50 -22.99
N LEU A 133 6.98 5.68 -23.12
CA LEU A 133 7.95 5.47 -22.04
C LEU A 133 8.72 6.74 -21.61
N ASN A 134 8.71 7.80 -22.41
CA ASN A 134 9.30 9.08 -22.05
C ASN A 134 8.42 9.89 -21.08
N SER A 135 7.15 9.52 -20.93
CA SER A 135 6.17 10.22 -20.08
C SER A 135 6.16 9.75 -18.63
N LEU A 136 6.86 8.65 -18.30
CA LEU A 136 6.98 8.16 -16.93
C LEU A 136 7.68 9.21 -16.04
N SER A 137 7.08 9.48 -14.89
CA SER A 137 7.47 10.60 -14.01
C SER A 137 7.59 10.22 -12.54
N LEU A 138 7.36 8.95 -12.20
CA LEU A 138 7.45 8.41 -10.85
C LEU A 138 8.27 7.12 -10.88
N THR A 139 8.90 6.78 -9.75
CA THR A 139 9.62 5.50 -9.64
C THR A 139 8.63 4.34 -9.61
N GLU A 140 8.68 3.46 -10.60
CA GLU A 140 7.68 2.41 -10.80
C GLU A 140 8.21 1.20 -11.58
N PHE A 141 7.56 0.04 -11.39
CA PHE A 141 7.66 -1.10 -12.30
C PHE A 141 6.62 -0.94 -13.40
N PHE A 142 7.01 -1.11 -14.67
CA PHE A 142 6.10 -0.94 -15.80
C PHE A 142 6.08 -2.14 -16.74
N ASN A 143 5.01 -2.29 -17.51
CA ASN A 143 4.96 -3.22 -18.62
C ASN A 143 4.51 -2.53 -19.90
N THR A 144 5.13 -2.91 -21.01
CA THR A 144 4.81 -2.34 -22.32
C THR A 144 3.89 -3.26 -23.10
N THR A 145 3.02 -2.65 -23.89
CA THR A 145 2.15 -3.32 -24.84
C THR A 145 2.72 -3.16 -26.24
N ALA A 146 2.12 -3.82 -27.24
CA ALA A 146 2.52 -3.59 -28.63
C ALA A 146 2.33 -2.13 -29.05
N ALA A 147 1.39 -1.40 -28.43
CA ALA A 147 1.09 -0.01 -28.76
C ALA A 147 2.07 1.00 -28.12
N THR A 148 2.92 0.58 -27.17
CA THR A 148 3.82 1.51 -26.47
C THR A 148 4.84 2.12 -27.44
N THR A 149 5.00 3.43 -27.36
CA THR A 149 6.01 4.18 -28.12
C THR A 149 7.29 4.38 -27.31
N ASN A 150 8.41 4.62 -27.99
CA ASN A 150 9.74 4.80 -27.38
C ASN A 150 10.26 3.58 -26.60
N VAL A 151 9.73 2.39 -26.90
CA VAL A 151 10.35 1.11 -26.55
C VAL A 151 11.66 0.92 -27.34
N PRO A 152 12.66 0.22 -26.78
CA PRO A 152 13.96 0.04 -27.44
C PRO A 152 13.87 -0.70 -28.78
N ILE A 153 12.90 -1.60 -28.92
CA ILE A 153 12.67 -2.36 -30.15
C ILE A 153 11.19 -2.67 -30.32
N GLY A 154 10.74 -2.80 -31.57
CA GLY A 154 9.48 -3.45 -31.89
C GLY A 154 8.23 -2.66 -31.53
N ALA A 155 8.31 -1.33 -31.40
CA ALA A 155 7.13 -0.48 -31.26
C ALA A 155 6.09 -0.80 -32.35
N GLY A 156 4.83 -1.01 -31.95
CA GLY A 156 3.76 -1.45 -32.86
C GLY A 156 3.67 -2.96 -33.09
N THR A 157 4.53 -3.78 -32.45
CA THR A 157 4.60 -5.23 -32.68
C THR A 157 4.64 -6.02 -31.36
N ALA A 158 4.51 -7.34 -31.42
CA ALA A 158 4.69 -8.21 -30.24
C ALA A 158 6.08 -8.06 -29.60
N ALA A 159 7.10 -7.68 -30.38
CA ALA A 159 8.46 -7.46 -29.89
C ALA A 159 8.59 -6.17 -29.03
N GLY A 160 7.63 -5.24 -29.11
CA GLY A 160 7.57 -4.04 -28.26
C GLY A 160 7.03 -4.29 -26.85
N GLN A 161 6.58 -5.52 -26.56
CA GLN A 161 6.07 -5.91 -25.24
C GLN A 161 7.20 -6.38 -24.34
N GLY A 162 7.13 -6.00 -23.06
CA GLY A 162 8.21 -6.22 -22.10
C GLY A 162 7.88 -5.71 -20.70
N TYR A 163 8.82 -5.90 -19.80
CA TYR A 163 8.76 -5.41 -18.43
C TYR A 163 9.94 -4.49 -18.13
N GLY A 164 9.76 -3.52 -17.27
CA GLY A 164 10.82 -2.59 -16.94
C GLY A 164 10.68 -1.93 -15.57
N ILE A 165 11.71 -1.16 -15.24
CA ILE A 165 11.78 -0.34 -14.04
C ILE A 165 12.12 1.07 -14.51
N HIS A 166 11.34 2.06 -14.08
CA HIS A 166 11.70 3.46 -14.18
C HIS A 166 12.07 3.95 -12.78
N ASN A 167 13.29 4.46 -12.65
CA ASN A 167 13.73 5.09 -11.42
C ASN A 167 13.81 6.59 -11.66
N GLN A 168 12.86 7.32 -11.07
CA GLN A 168 12.79 8.76 -11.15
C GLN A 168 13.72 9.39 -10.11
N HIS A 169 14.61 10.28 -10.55
CA HIS A 169 15.41 11.10 -9.63
C HIS A 169 14.54 12.28 -9.12
N PRO A 170 14.75 12.80 -7.89
CA PRO A 170 14.00 13.95 -7.36
C PRO A 170 14.02 15.19 -8.27
N ASN A 171 15.12 15.41 -8.99
CA ASN A 171 15.16 16.33 -10.13
C ASN A 171 14.56 15.65 -11.37
N SER A 172 13.44 16.19 -11.85
CA SER A 172 12.66 15.68 -12.99
C SER A 172 13.43 15.59 -14.31
N ALA A 173 14.55 16.33 -14.43
CA ALA A 173 15.43 16.27 -15.58
C ALA A 173 16.22 14.95 -15.69
N TYR A 174 16.22 14.12 -14.64
CA TYR A 174 17.02 12.90 -14.58
C TYR A 174 16.17 11.68 -14.25
N SER A 175 16.44 10.55 -14.91
CA SER A 175 15.88 9.24 -14.55
C SER A 175 16.73 8.13 -15.17
N SER A 176 16.54 6.91 -14.71
CA SER A 176 17.08 5.70 -15.37
C SER A 176 15.95 4.73 -15.67
N GLN A 177 16.10 4.00 -16.77
CA GLN A 177 15.14 2.98 -17.17
C GLN A 177 15.86 1.72 -17.60
N ILE A 178 15.32 0.58 -17.17
CA ILE A 178 15.68 -0.75 -17.67
C ILE A 178 14.41 -1.37 -18.25
N TRP A 179 14.54 -2.06 -19.39
CA TRP A 179 13.44 -2.78 -20.03
C TRP A 179 13.93 -4.11 -20.59
N THR A 180 13.14 -5.17 -20.39
CA THR A 180 13.42 -6.52 -20.90
C THR A 180 12.26 -6.98 -21.76
N GLN A 181 12.59 -7.51 -22.94
CA GLN A 181 11.61 -7.97 -23.91
C GLN A 181 10.88 -9.23 -23.43
N LEU A 182 9.60 -9.41 -23.79
CA LEU A 182 8.85 -10.63 -23.47
C LEU A 182 9.20 -11.83 -24.38
N THR A 183 9.56 -11.54 -25.63
CA THR A 183 9.80 -12.58 -26.66
C THR A 183 11.28 -12.95 -26.79
N SER A 184 12.16 -12.38 -25.98
CA SER A 184 13.61 -12.60 -26.02
C SER A 184 14.25 -12.23 -24.68
N THR A 185 15.50 -12.65 -24.43
CA THR A 185 16.27 -12.28 -23.23
C THR A 185 16.99 -10.93 -23.36
N ARG A 186 16.65 -10.14 -24.39
CA ARG A 186 17.29 -8.85 -24.63
C ARG A 186 16.84 -7.85 -23.56
N THR A 187 17.82 -7.27 -22.89
CA THR A 187 17.61 -6.23 -21.88
C THR A 187 18.28 -4.95 -22.33
N PHE A 188 17.58 -3.84 -22.20
CA PHE A 188 18.04 -2.51 -22.59
C PHE A 188 18.02 -1.58 -21.39
N ILE A 189 18.93 -0.62 -21.41
CA ILE A 189 19.04 0.44 -20.42
C ILE A 189 19.13 1.79 -21.13
N ARG A 190 18.59 2.82 -20.50
CA ARG A 190 18.85 4.21 -20.86
C ARG A 190 18.75 5.12 -19.64
N VAL A 191 19.20 6.34 -19.82
CA VAL A 191 18.99 7.43 -18.85
C VAL A 191 18.28 8.60 -19.50
N LYS A 192 17.52 9.36 -18.72
CA LYS A 192 17.13 10.73 -19.06
C LYS A 192 18.16 11.67 -18.43
N ASN A 193 18.76 12.52 -19.26
CA ASN A 193 19.74 13.51 -18.83
C ASN A 193 19.29 14.89 -19.29
N ALA A 194 19.31 15.89 -18.40
CA ALA A 194 18.86 17.25 -18.70
C ALA A 194 17.46 17.30 -19.38
N GLY A 195 16.53 16.45 -18.94
CA GLY A 195 15.16 16.37 -19.47
C GLY A 195 15.00 15.55 -20.74
N THR A 196 16.09 15.08 -21.36
CA THR A 196 16.06 14.35 -22.63
C THR A 196 16.45 12.89 -22.43
N PRO A 197 15.59 11.92 -22.80
CA PRO A 197 15.96 10.50 -22.82
C PRO A 197 17.07 10.24 -23.84
N THR A 198 18.11 9.55 -23.41
CA THR A 198 19.14 9.01 -24.29
C THR A 198 18.59 7.87 -25.13
N ALA A 199 19.28 7.53 -26.22
CA ALA A 199 18.99 6.33 -26.99
C ALA A 199 19.13 5.09 -26.09
N TRP A 200 18.30 4.09 -26.34
CA TRP A 200 18.41 2.81 -25.65
C TRP A 200 19.72 2.12 -26.02
N SER A 201 20.41 1.62 -24.99
CA SER A 201 21.59 0.78 -25.12
C SER A 201 21.24 -0.63 -24.69
N GLU A 202 21.67 -1.63 -25.45
CA GLU A 202 21.47 -3.04 -25.09
C GLU A 202 22.51 -3.45 -24.03
N PHE A 203 22.03 -4.00 -22.91
CA PHE A 203 22.83 -4.42 -21.76
C PHE A 203 23.08 -5.93 -21.75
N ALA A 204 22.07 -6.73 -22.12
CA ALA A 204 22.18 -8.17 -22.27
C ALA A 204 21.87 -8.56 -23.71
N PHE A 205 22.89 -9.04 -24.42
CA PHE A 205 22.75 -9.53 -25.79
C PHE A 205 22.14 -10.93 -25.82
N LEU A 206 21.69 -11.36 -27.01
CA LEU A 206 21.43 -12.78 -27.29
C LEU A 206 22.65 -13.64 -26.92
N ASN A 207 22.44 -14.93 -26.61
CA ASN A 207 23.53 -15.91 -26.38
C ASN A 207 24.52 -16.03 -27.55
N SER A 208 24.25 -15.37 -28.68
CA SER A 208 25.09 -15.26 -29.86
C SER A 208 24.93 -13.86 -30.48
N PRO A 209 25.55 -12.81 -29.88
CA PRO A 209 25.43 -11.46 -30.40
C PRO A 209 25.99 -11.38 -31.81
N THR A 210 25.24 -10.75 -32.73
CA THR A 210 25.72 -10.45 -34.08
C THR A 210 25.90 -8.94 -34.22
N PHE A 211 27.12 -8.51 -34.55
CA PHE A 211 27.45 -7.11 -34.80
C PHE A 211 27.53 -6.88 -36.32
N THR A 212 26.63 -6.09 -36.88
CA THR A 212 26.48 -5.94 -38.36
C THR A 212 27.45 -4.94 -38.98
N THR A 213 28.07 -4.07 -38.18
CA THR A 213 29.01 -3.04 -38.66
C THR A 213 30.44 -3.35 -38.21
N SER A 214 30.93 -2.70 -37.15
CA SER A 214 32.28 -2.88 -36.62
C SER A 214 32.24 -3.23 -35.14
N LEU A 215 33.19 -4.07 -34.73
CA LEU A 215 33.50 -4.34 -33.33
C LEU A 215 34.84 -3.69 -33.00
N ALA A 216 34.83 -2.68 -32.13
CA ALA A 216 36.04 -2.09 -31.57
C ALA A 216 36.23 -2.59 -30.13
N VAL A 217 37.45 -3.00 -29.80
CA VAL A 217 37.80 -3.66 -28.54
C VAL A 217 39.12 -3.10 -28.06
N GLN A 218 39.16 -2.61 -26.82
CA GLN A 218 40.31 -1.92 -26.24
C GLN A 218 41.39 -2.90 -25.73
N GLY A 219 41.14 -4.21 -25.81
CA GLY A 219 42.04 -5.26 -25.39
C GLY A 219 42.13 -6.41 -26.41
N PRO A 220 42.97 -7.41 -26.15
CA PRO A 220 43.15 -8.57 -27.04
C PRO A 220 41.83 -9.33 -27.27
N VAL A 221 41.61 -9.77 -28.50
CA VAL A 221 40.49 -10.63 -28.88
C VAL A 221 40.96 -12.06 -29.06
N LEU A 222 40.33 -12.96 -28.31
CA LEU A 222 40.42 -14.40 -28.55
C LEU A 222 39.30 -14.80 -29.50
N VAL A 223 39.65 -15.13 -30.74
CA VAL A 223 38.67 -15.66 -31.70
C VAL A 223 38.46 -17.16 -31.46
N GLY A 224 37.48 -17.77 -32.12
CA GLY A 224 37.17 -19.19 -31.93
C GLY A 224 38.40 -20.08 -32.11
N GLN A 225 38.71 -20.91 -31.11
CA GLN A 225 39.87 -21.79 -31.11
C GLN A 225 39.51 -23.20 -31.54
N TYR A 226 40.30 -23.75 -32.45
CA TYR A 226 40.09 -25.09 -32.97
C TYR A 226 41.40 -25.86 -33.07
N LEU A 227 41.30 -27.19 -32.97
CA LEU A 227 42.36 -28.10 -33.38
C LEU A 227 42.21 -28.39 -34.88
N LEU A 228 43.30 -28.80 -35.54
CA LEU A 228 43.26 -29.20 -36.95
C LEU A 228 42.22 -30.29 -37.22
N ALA A 229 42.04 -31.23 -36.28
CA ALA A 229 41.07 -32.32 -36.37
C ALA A 229 39.61 -31.89 -36.13
N SER A 230 39.40 -30.69 -35.56
CA SER A 230 38.07 -30.19 -35.20
C SER A 230 37.70 -28.93 -36.00
N LEU A 231 38.35 -28.69 -37.13
CA LEU A 231 38.05 -27.51 -37.95
C LEU A 231 36.61 -27.58 -38.48
N PRO A 232 35.79 -26.53 -38.28
CA PRO A 232 34.49 -26.45 -38.92
C PRO A 232 34.66 -26.33 -40.44
N SER A 233 33.63 -26.72 -41.23
CA SER A 233 33.70 -26.60 -42.69
C SER A 233 33.87 -25.13 -43.11
N ALA A 234 34.94 -24.82 -43.85
CA ALA A 234 35.22 -23.46 -44.31
C ALA A 234 34.07 -22.87 -45.14
N SER A 235 33.34 -23.70 -45.89
CA SER A 235 32.20 -23.26 -46.71
C SER A 235 31.03 -22.70 -45.91
N GLY A 236 30.84 -23.12 -44.67
CA GLY A 236 29.79 -22.59 -43.78
C GLY A 236 30.15 -21.24 -43.15
N PHE A 237 31.41 -20.81 -43.26
CA PHE A 237 31.96 -19.68 -42.51
C PHE A 237 32.81 -18.75 -43.40
N SER A 238 32.42 -18.53 -44.65
CA SER A 238 33.17 -17.65 -45.57
C SER A 238 33.40 -16.25 -44.97
N GLY A 239 34.66 -15.80 -44.94
CA GLY A 239 35.07 -14.51 -44.37
C GLY A 239 35.23 -14.48 -42.84
N TYR A 240 34.96 -15.57 -42.13
CA TYR A 240 35.17 -15.67 -40.68
C TYR A 240 36.64 -15.94 -40.36
N GLU A 241 37.05 -15.61 -39.13
CA GLU A 241 38.39 -15.84 -38.61
C GLU A 241 38.38 -16.77 -37.40
N ILE A 242 39.41 -17.62 -37.31
CA ILE A 242 39.61 -18.59 -36.22
C ILE A 242 41.10 -18.68 -35.86
N ASP A 243 41.39 -19.21 -34.68
CA ASP A 243 42.75 -19.60 -34.30
C ASP A 243 42.86 -21.13 -34.30
N VAL A 244 43.87 -21.67 -35.00
CA VAL A 244 44.19 -23.10 -35.02
C VAL A 244 45.37 -23.34 -34.11
N THR A 245 45.13 -23.95 -32.95
CA THR A 245 46.10 -23.95 -31.83
C THR A 245 47.21 -24.99 -31.97
N ASN A 246 47.03 -26.01 -32.79
CA ASN A 246 48.00 -27.09 -33.01
C ASN A 246 48.43 -27.24 -34.48
N ALA A 247 48.35 -26.16 -35.26
CA ALA A 247 48.83 -26.18 -36.63
C ALA A 247 50.35 -26.47 -36.70
N THR A 248 50.80 -27.02 -37.83
CA THR A 248 52.23 -27.25 -38.10
C THR A 248 53.00 -25.93 -37.97
N GLY A 249 54.07 -25.94 -37.17
CA GLY A 249 54.84 -24.72 -36.87
C GLY A 249 54.18 -23.80 -35.83
N GLY A 250 53.30 -24.33 -34.98
CA GLY A 250 52.64 -23.62 -33.88
C GLY A 250 51.34 -22.92 -34.29
N SER A 251 50.66 -22.31 -33.33
CA SER A 251 49.35 -21.68 -33.54
C SER A 251 49.32 -20.72 -34.74
N LYS A 252 48.21 -20.74 -35.48
CA LYS A 252 47.98 -19.88 -36.66
C LYS A 252 46.61 -19.24 -36.59
N ARG A 253 46.52 -17.95 -36.96
CA ARG A 253 45.24 -17.31 -37.25
C ARG A 253 44.86 -17.59 -38.69
N CYS A 254 43.61 -17.97 -38.93
CA CYS A 254 43.11 -18.37 -40.23
C CYS A 254 41.84 -17.62 -40.59
N ARG A 255 41.63 -17.34 -41.88
CA ARG A 255 40.40 -16.80 -42.45
C ARG A 255 39.85 -17.76 -43.50
N SER A 256 38.54 -17.99 -43.49
CA SER A 256 37.89 -18.80 -44.53
C SER A 256 37.67 -17.99 -45.81
N ASN A 257 37.92 -18.61 -46.96
CA ASN A 257 37.55 -18.07 -48.28
C ASN A 257 36.28 -18.73 -48.87
N GLY A 258 35.56 -19.52 -48.07
CA GLY A 258 34.37 -20.27 -48.49
C GLY A 258 34.67 -21.64 -49.10
N SER A 259 35.93 -22.05 -49.22
CA SER A 259 36.34 -23.41 -49.63
C SER A 259 37.34 -24.03 -48.66
N VAL A 260 38.30 -23.25 -48.18
CA VAL A 260 39.34 -23.69 -47.23
C VAL A 260 39.61 -22.62 -46.18
N TRP A 261 40.22 -23.03 -45.06
CA TRP A 261 40.81 -22.12 -44.08
C TRP A 261 42.21 -21.72 -44.54
N GLN A 262 42.43 -20.43 -44.76
CA GLN A 262 43.72 -19.88 -45.17
C GLN A 262 44.38 -19.18 -43.99
N ILE A 263 45.68 -19.39 -43.79
CA ILE A 263 46.44 -18.69 -42.75
C ILE A 263 46.48 -17.19 -43.09
N LEU A 264 46.09 -16.33 -42.15
CA LEU A 264 46.17 -14.89 -42.28
C LEU A 264 47.62 -14.43 -42.13
N ASN A 265 48.20 -14.10 -43.29
CA ASN A 265 49.42 -13.34 -43.54
C ASN A 265 50.65 -13.69 -42.68
N THR A 266 51.62 -14.38 -43.30
CA THR A 266 52.91 -14.67 -42.66
C THR A 266 53.98 -13.59 -42.89
N THR A 267 53.83 -12.62 -43.80
CA THR A 267 54.88 -11.57 -44.04
C THR A 267 54.50 -10.39 -44.98
N THR A 268 53.31 -10.30 -45.56
CA THR A 268 53.05 -9.32 -46.66
C THR A 268 52.48 -8.00 -46.13
N THR A 269 53.22 -6.90 -46.21
CA THR A 269 52.69 -5.56 -45.93
C THR A 269 51.73 -5.14 -47.04
N VAL A 270 50.49 -4.77 -46.68
CA VAL A 270 49.56 -4.11 -47.59
C VAL A 270 49.46 -2.67 -47.10
N SER A 271 50.05 -1.72 -47.85
CA SER A 271 49.99 -0.28 -47.59
C SER A 271 48.68 0.33 -48.09
#